data_AF-A0A950NP19-F1
#
_entry.id   AF-A0A950NP19-F1
#
_cell.length_a   1.000
_cell.length_b   1.000
_cell.length_c   1.000
_cell.angle_alpha   90.00
_cell.angle_beta   90.00
_cell.angle_gamma   90.00
#
_symmetry.space_group_name_H-M   'P 1'
#
loop_
_entity.id
_entity.type
_entity.pdbx_description
1 polymer ?
#
loop_
_entity_poly.entity_id
_entity_poly.type
_entity_poly.pdbx_seq_one_letter_code
_entity_poly.pdbx_strand_id
1 'polypeptide(L)'
;VALAAAGVGVAVLAVVPWTIRNQLAFHTFVPVSTNIGTALEGANCRPVYSGPAIGLWRSNFTLSPSSPDACFTGFDIRLPHFNEARVAAAHRDRGLRYARHHAGRLPAVFVTRFLRTWGLFRPHQQINEAALEGRPVRWEIIGARMYWVLLVLAVGGFVVGVRRRRNTWPLLATMVMVSLSTLATYGNQRFRAGAEPAIVILAAAGLVTAVTAIRRRLVAVAASPG
;
A
#
# COMPACT_ATOMS: atom_id res chain seq x y z
N VAL A 1 18.09 -20.02 8.39
CA VAL A 1 17.68 -20.79 7.18
C VAL A 1 16.47 -21.67 7.46
N ALA A 2 16.48 -22.52 8.49
CA ALA A 2 15.36 -23.40 8.83
C ALA A 2 13.99 -22.68 9.02
N LEU A 3 13.95 -21.60 9.79
CA LEU A 3 12.70 -20.81 9.99
C LEU A 3 12.19 -20.17 8.69
N ALA A 4 13.09 -19.70 7.82
CA ALA A 4 12.72 -19.14 6.53
C ALA A 4 12.18 -20.24 5.60
N ALA A 5 12.82 -21.40 5.57
CA ALA A 5 12.35 -22.56 4.82
C ALA A 5 10.99 -23.06 5.32
N ALA A 6 10.80 -23.13 6.64
CA ALA A 6 9.51 -23.47 7.25
C ALA A 6 8.43 -22.44 6.88
N GLY A 7 8.73 -21.15 6.94
CA GLY A 7 7.81 -20.08 6.52
C GLY A 7 7.41 -20.18 5.05
N VAL A 8 8.36 -20.44 4.15
CA VAL A 8 8.09 -20.71 2.73
C VAL A 8 7.23 -21.96 2.56
N GLY A 9 7.56 -23.04 3.27
CA GLY A 9 6.79 -24.29 3.24
C GLY A 9 5.33 -24.08 3.65
N VAL A 10 5.09 -23.36 4.74
CA VAL A 10 3.73 -22.99 5.19
C VAL A 10 3.01 -22.13 4.16
N ALA A 11 3.68 -21.15 3.57
CA ALA A 11 3.09 -20.31 2.52
C ALA A 11 2.70 -21.13 1.29
N VAL A 12 3.54 -22.08 0.86
CA VAL A 12 3.25 -22.99 -0.24
C VAL A 12 2.05 -23.87 0.09
N LEU A 13 2.05 -24.50 1.28
CA LEU A 13 0.94 -25.36 1.73
C LEU A 13 -0.39 -24.59 1.85
N ALA A 14 -0.35 -23.30 2.17
CA ALA A 14 -1.54 -22.46 2.22
C ALA A 14 -2.05 -22.03 0.84
N VAL A 15 -1.15 -21.70 -0.10
CA VAL A 15 -1.53 -21.11 -1.41
C VAL A 15 -1.82 -22.16 -2.48
N VAL A 16 -1.07 -23.28 -2.50
CA VAL A 16 -1.16 -24.28 -3.57
C VAL A 16 -2.55 -24.94 -3.66
N PRO A 17 -3.22 -25.37 -2.56
CA PRO A 17 -4.54 -25.98 -2.66
C PRO A 17 -5.57 -25.04 -3.31
N TRP A 18 -5.52 -23.76 -2.97
CA TRP A 18 -6.38 -22.73 -3.57
C TRP A 18 -6.03 -22.49 -5.04
N THR A 19 -4.74 -22.47 -5.39
CA THR A 19 -4.28 -22.37 -6.78
C THR A 19 -4.79 -23.53 -7.63
N ILE A 20 -4.73 -24.76 -7.11
CA ILE A 20 -5.24 -25.96 -7.79
C ILE A 20 -6.75 -25.85 -7.99
N ARG A 21 -7.50 -25.48 -6.95
CA ARG A 21 -8.95 -25.23 -7.07
C ARG A 21 -9.25 -24.22 -8.19
N ASN A 22 -8.53 -23.09 -8.22
CA ASN A 22 -8.75 -22.07 -9.24
C ASN A 22 -8.43 -22.55 -10.64
N GLN A 23 -7.32 -23.29 -10.82
CA GLN A 23 -6.95 -23.87 -12.10
C GLN A 23 -8.03 -24.85 -12.60
N LEU A 24 -8.60 -25.67 -11.72
CA LEU A 24 -9.68 -26.60 -12.07
C LEU A 24 -10.99 -25.88 -12.39
N ALA A 25 -11.30 -24.78 -11.70
CA ALA A 25 -12.54 -24.03 -11.91
C ALA A 25 -12.50 -23.12 -13.16
N PHE A 26 -11.37 -22.45 -13.40
CA PHE A 26 -11.25 -21.44 -14.46
C PHE A 26 -10.48 -21.93 -15.69
N HIS A 27 -9.85 -23.11 -15.63
CA HIS A 27 -8.91 -23.61 -16.63
C HIS A 27 -7.80 -22.60 -16.96
N THR A 28 -7.42 -21.77 -15.99
CA THR A 28 -6.47 -20.66 -16.13
C THR A 28 -5.69 -20.49 -14.83
N PHE A 29 -4.38 -20.22 -14.92
CA PHE A 29 -3.51 -20.12 -13.76
C PHE A 29 -3.83 -18.85 -12.95
N VAL A 30 -4.54 -19.02 -11.84
CA VAL A 30 -4.88 -17.96 -10.88
C VAL A 30 -4.39 -18.37 -9.48
N PRO A 31 -3.22 -17.90 -9.03
CA PRO A 31 -2.61 -18.39 -7.80
C PRO A 31 -3.41 -18.03 -6.54
N VAL A 32 -3.97 -16.82 -6.51
CA VAL A 32 -4.73 -16.34 -5.35
C VAL A 32 -6.04 -15.70 -5.78
N SER A 33 -5.96 -14.67 -6.65
CA SER A 33 -7.15 -13.95 -7.10
C SER A 33 -6.94 -13.29 -8.47
N THR A 34 -8.06 -12.92 -9.07
CA THR A 34 -8.21 -12.14 -10.31
C THR A 34 -8.09 -10.63 -10.08
N ASN A 35 -8.05 -10.17 -8.83
CA ASN A 35 -8.05 -8.75 -8.45
C ASN A 35 -6.89 -7.94 -9.03
N ILE A 36 -5.78 -8.59 -9.41
CA ILE A 36 -4.67 -7.88 -10.06
C ILE A 36 -5.10 -7.24 -11.39
N GLY A 37 -6.08 -7.82 -12.10
CA GLY A 37 -6.61 -7.26 -13.33
C GLY A 37 -7.31 -5.92 -13.10
N THR A 38 -8.19 -5.87 -12.11
CA THR A 38 -8.90 -4.64 -11.74
C THR A 38 -7.95 -3.59 -11.20
N ALA A 39 -6.98 -3.99 -10.37
CA ALA A 39 -5.96 -3.11 -9.82
C ALA A 39 -5.13 -2.45 -10.92
N LEU A 40 -4.68 -3.23 -11.92
CA LEU A 40 -3.85 -2.70 -13.00
C LEU A 40 -4.64 -1.82 -13.96
N GLU A 41 -5.87 -2.16 -14.32
CA GLU A 41 -6.63 -1.28 -15.21
C GLU A 41 -7.02 0.04 -14.52
N GLY A 42 -7.61 -0.04 -13.33
CA GLY A 42 -8.08 1.14 -12.61
C GLY A 42 -6.96 2.04 -12.08
N ALA A 43 -5.74 1.52 -11.99
CA ALA A 43 -4.56 2.30 -11.61
C ALA A 43 -3.75 2.81 -12.81
N ASN A 44 -4.07 2.38 -14.04
CA ASN A 44 -3.37 2.78 -15.26
C ASN A 44 -4.38 3.26 -16.32
N CYS A 45 -4.94 4.45 -16.08
CA CYS A 45 -5.86 5.17 -16.96
C CYS A 45 -5.57 6.69 -16.88
N ARG A 46 -6.15 7.50 -17.77
CA ARG A 46 -5.86 8.95 -17.88
C ARG A 46 -6.06 9.75 -16.57
N PRO A 47 -7.19 9.61 -15.84
CA PRO A 47 -7.43 10.38 -14.62
C PRO A 47 -6.43 10.12 -13.48
N VAL A 48 -5.80 8.94 -13.45
CA VAL A 48 -4.85 8.52 -12.40
C VAL A 48 -3.38 8.58 -12.84
N TYR A 49 -3.12 9.01 -14.08
CA TYR A 49 -1.76 9.26 -14.59
C TYR A 49 -1.45 10.75 -14.74
N SER A 50 -2.42 11.52 -15.24
CA SER A 50 -2.25 12.95 -15.50
C SER A 50 -3.38 13.80 -14.93
N GLY A 51 -4.38 13.18 -14.32
CA GLY A 51 -5.53 13.87 -13.73
C GLY A 51 -5.40 14.15 -12.23
N PRO A 52 -6.46 14.69 -11.63
CA PRO A 52 -6.48 15.04 -10.21
C PRO A 52 -6.44 13.82 -9.27
N ALA A 53 -6.65 12.61 -9.80
CA ALA A 53 -6.56 11.36 -9.07
C ALA A 53 -5.20 10.66 -9.29
N ILE A 54 -4.15 11.37 -9.72
CA ILE A 54 -2.84 10.79 -9.98
C ILE A 54 -2.38 9.86 -8.85
N GLY A 55 -1.97 8.63 -9.20
CA GLY A 55 -1.50 7.62 -8.25
C GLY A 55 -2.57 6.91 -7.42
N LEU A 56 -3.86 7.16 -7.64
CA LEU A 56 -4.97 6.39 -7.06
C LEU A 56 -5.39 5.22 -7.96
N TRP A 57 -6.39 4.48 -7.50
CA TRP A 57 -7.20 3.58 -8.30
C TRP A 57 -8.60 4.17 -8.44
N ARG A 58 -9.17 4.10 -9.65
CA ARG A 58 -10.53 4.59 -9.93
C ARG A 58 -11.32 3.53 -10.69
N SER A 59 -12.62 3.48 -10.40
CA SER A 59 -13.61 2.78 -11.20
C SER A 59 -14.67 3.74 -11.69
N ASN A 60 -15.20 3.47 -12.88
CA ASN A 60 -16.21 4.28 -13.53
C ASN A 60 -17.24 3.35 -14.18
N PHE A 61 -18.14 2.81 -13.36
CA PHE A 61 -19.15 1.83 -13.79
C PHE A 61 -20.19 2.39 -14.76
N THR A 62 -20.33 3.72 -14.83
CA THR A 62 -21.28 4.42 -15.71
C THR A 62 -20.67 4.89 -17.03
N LEU A 63 -19.35 4.85 -17.18
CA LEU A 63 -18.69 5.26 -18.41
C LEU A 63 -18.63 4.07 -19.38
N SER A 64 -18.84 4.36 -20.66
CA SER A 64 -18.53 3.40 -21.73
C SER A 64 -17.04 3.01 -21.64
N PRO A 65 -16.69 1.72 -21.82
CA PRO A 65 -15.29 1.29 -21.92
C PRO A 65 -14.49 1.99 -23.02
N SER A 66 -15.16 2.58 -24.02
CA SER A 66 -14.53 3.38 -25.08
C SER A 66 -14.22 4.83 -24.68
N SER A 67 -14.65 5.28 -23.50
CA SER A 67 -14.37 6.64 -23.03
C SER A 67 -12.88 6.82 -22.75
N PRO A 68 -12.26 7.94 -23.17
CA PRO A 68 -10.84 8.22 -22.91
C PRO A 68 -10.52 8.39 -21.41
N ASP A 69 -11.54 8.64 -20.59
CA ASP A 69 -11.43 8.75 -19.14
C ASP A 69 -11.94 7.50 -18.41
N ALA A 70 -12.31 6.43 -19.15
CA ALA A 70 -12.65 5.16 -18.54
C ALA A 70 -11.43 4.57 -17.82
N CYS A 71 -11.65 4.22 -16.55
CA CYS A 71 -10.76 3.38 -15.78
C CYS A 71 -11.41 1.99 -15.67
N PHE A 72 -11.39 1.35 -14.50
CA PHE A 72 -12.06 0.06 -14.33
C PHE A 72 -13.59 0.21 -14.46
N THR A 73 -14.19 -0.45 -15.45
CA THR A 73 -15.64 -0.36 -15.72
C THR A 73 -16.47 -1.48 -15.10
N GLY A 74 -15.85 -2.38 -14.34
CA GLY A 74 -16.55 -3.52 -13.72
C GLY A 74 -16.47 -4.81 -14.54
N PHE A 75 -16.99 -5.89 -13.93
CA PHE A 75 -17.18 -7.18 -14.59
C PHE A 75 -18.64 -7.30 -15.04
N ASP A 76 -18.87 -7.62 -16.32
CA ASP A 76 -20.20 -7.96 -16.79
C ASP A 76 -20.47 -9.46 -16.60
N ILE A 77 -20.99 -9.78 -15.41
CA ILE A 77 -21.32 -11.16 -15.01
C ILE A 77 -22.55 -11.72 -15.72
N ARG A 78 -23.28 -10.91 -16.50
CA ARG A 78 -24.49 -11.32 -17.23
C ARG A 78 -24.16 -11.91 -18.60
N LEU A 79 -22.91 -11.76 -19.06
CA LEU A 79 -22.48 -12.28 -20.35
C LEU A 79 -22.61 -13.82 -20.40
N PRO A 80 -23.14 -14.37 -21.51
CA PRO A 80 -23.10 -15.80 -21.75
C PRO A 80 -21.66 -16.32 -21.64
N HIS A 81 -21.46 -17.43 -20.93
CA HIS A 81 -20.14 -18.03 -20.67
C HIS A 81 -19.13 -17.11 -19.97
N PHE A 82 -19.60 -16.23 -19.07
CA PHE A 82 -18.72 -15.39 -18.25
C PHE A 82 -17.64 -16.23 -17.54
N ASN A 83 -16.37 -15.92 -17.82
CA ASN A 83 -15.22 -16.47 -17.12
C ASN A 83 -14.42 -15.32 -16.52
N GLU A 84 -14.47 -15.22 -15.19
CA GLU A 84 -13.84 -14.15 -14.44
C GLU A 84 -12.34 -14.03 -14.71
N ALA A 85 -11.63 -15.16 -14.80
CA ALA A 85 -10.19 -15.18 -15.05
C ALA A 85 -9.84 -14.59 -16.42
N ARG A 86 -10.62 -14.92 -17.47
CA ARG A 86 -10.43 -14.35 -18.81
C ARG A 86 -10.70 -12.85 -18.85
N VAL A 87 -11.79 -12.41 -18.21
CA VAL A 87 -12.14 -10.99 -18.17
C VAL A 87 -11.08 -10.20 -17.38
N ALA A 88 -10.64 -10.73 -16.24
CA ALA A 88 -9.56 -10.12 -15.44
C ALA A 88 -8.22 -10.04 -16.20
N ALA A 89 -7.89 -11.05 -17.01
CA ALA A 89 -6.72 -11.00 -17.90
C ALA A 89 -6.83 -9.85 -18.93
N ALA A 90 -8.01 -9.65 -19.52
CA ALA A 90 -8.24 -8.54 -20.43
C ALA A 90 -8.10 -7.16 -19.73
N HIS A 91 -8.61 -7.02 -18.50
CA HIS A 91 -8.41 -5.81 -17.67
C HIS A 91 -6.92 -5.58 -17.38
N ARG A 92 -6.19 -6.62 -16.94
CA ARG A 92 -4.74 -6.57 -16.72
C ARG A 92 -4.01 -6.07 -17.96
N ASP A 93 -4.33 -6.63 -19.12
CA ASP A 93 -3.65 -6.29 -20.37
C ASP A 93 -3.92 -4.84 -20.80
N ARG A 94 -5.15 -4.34 -20.63
CA ARG A 94 -5.47 -2.93 -20.89
C ARG A 94 -4.67 -1.99 -19.98
N GLY A 95 -4.63 -2.28 -18.68
CA GLY A 95 -3.83 -1.50 -17.73
C GLY A 95 -2.33 -1.51 -18.04
N LEU A 96 -1.77 -2.68 -18.34
CA LEU A 96 -0.34 -2.81 -18.70
C LEU A 96 -0.02 -2.12 -20.03
N ARG A 97 -0.89 -2.24 -21.04
CA ARG A 97 -0.73 -1.50 -22.30
C ARG A 97 -0.75 0.00 -22.07
N TYR A 98 -1.66 0.51 -21.24
CA TYR A 98 -1.70 1.93 -20.92
C TYR A 98 -0.41 2.39 -20.23
N ALA A 99 0.06 1.64 -19.23
CA ALA A 99 1.30 1.93 -18.51
C ALA A 99 2.53 1.96 -19.43
N ARG A 100 2.62 1.03 -20.39
CA ARG A 100 3.71 0.98 -21.39
C ARG A 100 3.69 2.19 -22.31
N HIS A 101 2.53 2.56 -22.85
CA HIS A 101 2.42 3.74 -23.73
C HIS A 101 2.71 5.05 -22.98
N HIS A 102 2.55 5.07 -21.66
CA HIS A 102 2.80 6.24 -20.81
C HIS A 102 4.01 6.06 -19.87
N ALA A 103 5.00 5.27 -20.30
CA ALA A 103 6.15 4.92 -19.47
C ALA A 103 6.89 6.15 -18.88
N GLY A 104 6.96 7.25 -19.64
CA GLY A 104 7.58 8.51 -19.18
C GLY A 104 6.90 9.15 -17.98
N ARG A 105 5.64 8.81 -17.66
CA ARG A 105 4.92 9.30 -16.49
C ARG A 105 5.05 8.39 -15.27
N LEU A 106 5.54 7.16 -15.45
CA LEU A 106 5.66 6.18 -14.37
C LEU A 106 6.45 6.70 -13.15
N PRO A 107 7.59 7.41 -13.29
CA PRO A 107 8.31 7.92 -12.12
C PRO A 107 7.45 8.84 -11.25
N ALA A 108 6.72 9.79 -11.87
CA ALA A 108 5.84 10.70 -11.16
C ALA A 108 4.66 9.97 -10.51
N VAL A 109 4.08 8.98 -11.21
CA VAL A 109 3.00 8.14 -10.68
C VAL A 109 3.49 7.30 -9.51
N PHE A 110 4.68 6.70 -9.59
CA PHE A 110 5.30 5.90 -8.53
C PHE A 110 5.58 6.71 -7.27
N VAL A 111 6.21 7.88 -7.40
CA VAL A 111 6.42 8.79 -6.27
C VAL A 111 5.08 9.17 -5.65
N THR A 112 4.08 9.50 -6.47
CA THR A 112 2.75 9.86 -5.98
C THR A 112 2.06 8.69 -5.26
N ARG A 113 2.12 7.48 -5.81
CA ARG A 113 1.58 6.25 -5.19
C ARG A 113 2.20 6.04 -3.82
N PHE A 114 3.53 6.14 -3.74
CA PHE A 114 4.28 6.04 -2.50
C PHE A 114 3.79 7.10 -1.48
N LEU A 115 3.83 8.39 -1.84
CA LEU A 115 3.44 9.45 -0.92
C LEU A 115 1.98 9.35 -0.48
N ARG A 116 1.07 8.88 -1.33
CA ARG A 116 -0.33 8.61 -0.94
C ARG A 116 -0.45 7.50 0.11
N THR A 117 0.19 6.35 -0.11
CA THR A 117 0.18 5.24 0.86
C THR A 117 0.75 5.68 2.21
N TRP A 118 1.79 6.51 2.20
CA TRP A 118 2.39 7.07 3.42
C TRP A 118 1.66 8.33 3.94
N GLY A 119 0.53 8.73 3.35
CA GLY A 119 -0.30 9.84 3.82
C GLY A 119 0.36 11.22 3.72
N LEU A 120 1.31 11.39 2.80
CA LEU A 120 2.07 12.62 2.57
C LEU A 120 1.59 13.40 1.33
N PHE A 121 0.73 12.81 0.50
CA PHE A 121 0.18 13.46 -0.68
C PHE A 121 -1.35 13.51 -0.65
N ARG A 122 -1.92 14.72 -0.75
CA ARG A 122 -3.37 15.01 -0.76
C ARG A 122 -4.17 14.20 0.27
N PRO A 123 -3.85 14.27 1.58
CA PRO A 123 -4.50 13.46 2.61
C PRO A 123 -6.02 13.69 2.69
N HIS A 124 -6.51 14.91 2.46
CA HIS A 124 -7.94 15.19 2.40
C HIS A 124 -8.66 14.45 1.27
N GLN A 125 -8.02 14.28 0.11
CA GLN A 125 -8.58 13.48 -0.97
C GLN A 125 -8.73 12.02 -0.52
N GLN A 126 -7.74 11.48 0.20
CA GLN A 126 -7.78 10.11 0.71
C GLN A 126 -8.88 9.89 1.75
N ILE A 127 -9.09 10.87 2.64
CA ILE A 127 -10.17 10.86 3.64
C ILE A 127 -11.54 10.88 2.96
N ASN A 128 -11.71 11.66 1.89
CA ASN A 128 -12.95 11.70 1.13
C ASN A 128 -13.21 10.38 0.39
N GLU A 129 -12.18 9.78 -0.21
CA GLU A 129 -12.29 8.46 -0.83
C GLU A 129 -12.65 7.39 0.22
N ALA A 130 -12.06 7.45 1.42
CA ALA A 130 -12.42 6.58 2.54
C ALA A 130 -13.87 6.78 2.99
N ALA A 131 -14.37 8.02 2.99
CA ALA A 131 -15.76 8.32 3.32
C ALA A 131 -16.75 7.73 2.29
N LEU A 132 -16.38 7.72 0.99
CA LEU A 132 -17.14 7.03 -0.05
C LEU A 132 -17.20 5.50 0.17
N GLU A 133 -16.20 4.94 0.86
CA GLU A 133 -16.19 3.54 1.32
C GLU A 133 -16.97 3.32 2.65
N GLY A 134 -17.71 4.33 3.12
CA GLY A 134 -18.54 4.25 4.34
C GLY A 134 -17.78 4.54 5.65
N ARG A 135 -16.54 5.03 5.58
CA ARG A 135 -15.73 5.30 6.78
C ARG A 135 -16.05 6.68 7.38
N PRO A 136 -16.23 6.80 8.71
CA PRO A 136 -16.49 8.10 9.33
C PRO A 136 -15.30 9.05 9.19
N VAL A 137 -15.52 10.20 8.52
CA VAL A 137 -14.50 11.24 8.26
C VAL A 137 -13.73 11.65 9.51
N ARG A 138 -14.43 11.78 10.65
CA ARG A 138 -13.82 12.18 11.94
C ARG A 138 -12.68 11.24 12.35
N TRP A 139 -12.86 9.93 12.18
CA TRP A 139 -11.89 8.93 12.62
C TRP A 139 -10.73 8.81 11.65
N GLU A 140 -10.97 9.03 10.36
CA GLU A 140 -9.91 9.13 9.35
C GLU A 140 -9.00 10.34 9.59
N ILE A 141 -9.56 11.50 9.99
CA ILE A 141 -8.77 12.69 10.36
C ILE A 141 -7.91 12.41 11.60
N ILE A 142 -8.51 11.85 12.66
CA ILE A 142 -7.80 11.54 13.91
C ILE A 142 -6.68 10.53 13.64
N GLY A 143 -7.00 9.45 12.91
CA GLY A 143 -6.04 8.42 12.52
C GLY A 143 -4.87 8.96 11.71
N ALA A 144 -5.13 9.85 10.74
CA ALA A 144 -4.08 10.49 9.94
C ALA A 144 -3.11 11.32 10.81
N ARG A 145 -3.63 12.08 11.79
CA ARG A 145 -2.80 12.86 12.72
C ARG A 145 -1.97 11.98 13.65
N MET A 146 -2.60 10.97 14.26
CA MET A 146 -1.92 9.99 15.11
C MET A 146 -0.79 9.31 14.33
N TYR A 147 -1.08 8.92 13.09
CA TYR A 147 -0.11 8.32 12.21
C TYR A 147 1.11 9.23 11.95
N TRP A 148 0.92 10.52 11.67
CA TRP A 148 2.06 11.42 11.45
C TRP A 148 2.95 11.57 12.69
N VAL A 149 2.36 11.62 13.88
CA VAL A 149 3.13 11.62 15.14
C VAL A 149 3.95 10.33 15.27
N LEU A 150 3.31 9.17 15.05
CA LEU A 150 4.00 7.88 15.07
C LEU A 150 5.11 7.80 14.02
N LEU A 151 4.88 8.35 12.82
CA LEU A 151 5.87 8.34 11.75
C LEU A 151 7.13 9.12 12.14
N VAL A 152 6.98 10.31 12.71
CA VAL A 152 8.13 11.12 13.18
C VAL A 152 8.90 10.39 14.27
N LEU A 153 8.20 9.82 15.27
CA LEU A 153 8.82 9.02 16.32
C LEU A 153 9.51 7.77 15.75
N ALA A 154 8.91 7.12 14.75
CA ALA A 154 9.45 5.93 14.11
C ALA A 154 10.75 6.23 13.36
N VAL A 155 10.82 7.36 12.65
CA VAL A 155 12.07 7.83 12.04
C VAL A 155 13.15 8.02 13.11
N GLY A 156 12.82 8.66 14.23
CA GLY A 156 13.75 8.81 15.36
C GLY A 156 14.24 7.47 15.92
N GLY A 157 13.32 6.53 16.17
CA GLY A 157 13.65 5.19 16.65
C GLY A 157 14.48 4.38 15.67
N PHE A 158 14.22 4.52 14.36
CA PHE A 158 15.01 3.91 13.30
C PHE A 158 16.45 4.45 13.29
N VAL A 159 16.63 5.77 13.29
CA VAL A 159 17.95 6.41 13.31
C VAL A 159 18.74 5.98 14.54
N VAL A 160 18.11 5.91 15.72
CA VAL A 160 18.74 5.41 16.95
C VAL A 160 19.11 3.94 16.82
N GLY A 161 18.22 3.11 16.27
CA GLY A 161 18.46 1.69 16.04
C GLY A 161 19.69 1.46 15.15
N VAL A 162 19.79 2.19 14.04
CA VAL A 162 20.94 2.15 13.12
C VAL A 162 22.22 2.62 13.82
N ARG A 163 22.19 3.77 14.52
CA ARG A 163 23.35 4.28 15.27
C ARG A 163 23.85 3.32 16.34
N ARG A 164 22.94 2.57 16.97
CA ARG A 164 23.25 1.54 17.97
C ARG A 164 23.51 0.16 17.35
N ARG A 165 23.64 0.05 16.03
CA ARG A 165 23.88 -1.19 15.28
C ARG A 165 22.88 -2.31 15.62
N ARG A 166 21.63 -1.95 15.90
CA ARG A 166 20.54 -2.92 16.12
C ARG A 166 20.04 -3.44 14.79
N ASN A 167 19.57 -4.69 14.77
CA ASN A 167 19.00 -5.29 13.58
C ASN A 167 17.60 -4.74 13.29
N THR A 168 17.51 -3.65 12.53
CA THR A 168 16.24 -3.00 12.13
C THR A 168 15.68 -3.54 10.82
N TRP A 169 16.42 -4.42 10.13
CA TRP A 169 16.03 -4.93 8.81
C TRP A 169 14.64 -5.60 8.80
N PRO A 170 14.25 -6.45 9.76
CA PRO A 170 12.90 -7.05 9.74
C PRO A 170 11.77 -6.03 9.77
N LEU A 171 11.97 -4.91 10.47
CA LEU A 171 10.99 -3.81 10.54
C LEU A 171 10.92 -3.07 9.21
N LEU A 172 12.08 -2.75 8.61
CA LEU A 172 12.16 -2.13 7.29
C LEU A 172 11.58 -3.01 6.19
N ALA A 173 11.76 -4.33 6.26
CA ALA A 173 11.28 -5.27 5.25
C ALA A 173 9.76 -5.14 5.05
N THR A 174 9.00 -4.91 6.13
CA THR A 174 7.55 -4.67 6.03
C THR A 174 7.23 -3.37 5.27
N MET A 175 7.96 -2.29 5.55
CA MET A 175 7.79 -0.99 4.89
C MET A 175 8.16 -1.07 3.41
N VAL A 176 9.23 -1.80 3.08
CA VAL A 176 9.67 -2.06 1.71
C VAL A 176 8.62 -2.88 0.98
N MET A 177 8.10 -3.96 1.57
CA MET A 177 7.07 -4.80 0.96
C MET A 177 5.78 -4.02 0.63
N VAL A 178 5.31 -3.20 1.57
CA VAL A 178 4.14 -2.31 1.35
C VAL A 178 4.41 -1.30 0.23
N SER A 179 5.61 -0.71 0.22
CA SER A 179 6.01 0.26 -0.80
C SER A 179 6.07 -0.38 -2.17
N LEU A 180 6.69 -1.55 -2.31
CA LEU A 180 6.75 -2.29 -3.57
C LEU A 180 5.33 -2.67 -4.06
N SER A 181 4.48 -3.14 -3.16
CA SER A 181 3.08 -3.46 -3.48
C SER A 181 2.31 -2.23 -3.99
N THR A 182 2.51 -1.08 -3.33
CA THR A 182 1.95 0.21 -3.72
C THR A 182 2.43 0.66 -5.11
N LEU A 183 3.74 0.53 -5.37
CA LEU A 183 4.33 0.91 -6.65
C LEU A 183 3.79 0.05 -7.80
N ALA A 184 3.68 -1.27 -7.56
CA ALA A 184 3.16 -2.23 -8.53
C ALA A 184 1.65 -2.06 -8.81
N THR A 185 0.89 -1.53 -7.85
CA THR A 185 -0.58 -1.39 -7.96
C THR A 185 -1.00 0.09 -7.96
N TYR A 186 -1.35 0.65 -6.81
CA TYR A 186 -1.73 2.05 -6.63
C TYR A 186 -1.47 2.52 -5.20
N GLY A 187 -1.52 3.84 -4.99
CA GLY A 187 -1.35 4.47 -3.69
C GLY A 187 -2.65 4.50 -2.92
N ASN A 188 -2.69 3.83 -1.77
CA ASN A 188 -3.79 3.90 -0.83
C ASN A 188 -3.30 3.58 0.59
N GLN A 189 -3.74 4.37 1.56
CA GLN A 189 -3.38 4.20 2.98
C GLN A 189 -3.73 2.81 3.52
N ARG A 190 -4.74 2.12 2.98
CA ARG A 190 -5.11 0.77 3.42
C ARG A 190 -4.01 -0.27 3.26
N PHE A 191 -3.11 -0.10 2.29
CA PHE A 191 -1.99 -1.02 2.10
C PHE A 191 -0.92 -0.88 3.18
N ARG A 192 -0.86 0.28 3.85
CA ARG A 192 0.08 0.55 4.93
C ARG A 192 -0.15 -0.31 6.16
N ALA A 193 -1.35 -0.88 6.33
CA ALA A 193 -1.70 -1.74 7.46
C ALA A 193 -0.63 -2.82 7.75
N GLY A 194 -0.04 -3.42 6.71
CA GLY A 194 1.01 -4.43 6.86
C GLY A 194 2.33 -3.92 7.48
N ALA A 195 2.58 -2.61 7.49
CA ALA A 195 3.76 -1.98 8.07
C ALA A 195 3.47 -1.28 9.42
N GLU A 196 2.20 -1.15 9.83
CA GLU A 196 1.82 -0.42 11.04
C GLU A 196 2.47 -0.98 12.32
N PRO A 197 2.55 -2.31 12.55
CA PRO A 197 3.24 -2.84 13.72
C PRO A 197 4.71 -2.41 13.78
N ALA A 198 5.41 -2.40 12.64
CA ALA A 198 6.80 -1.96 12.57
C ALA A 198 6.96 -0.46 12.88
N ILE A 199 6.03 0.36 12.39
CA ILE A 199 5.99 1.80 12.70
C ILE A 199 5.80 2.02 14.19
N VAL A 200 4.85 1.31 14.82
CA VAL A 200 4.60 1.43 16.28
C VAL A 200 5.81 1.02 17.10
N ILE A 201 6.47 -0.10 16.76
CA ILE A 201 7.69 -0.57 17.45
C ILE A 201 8.80 0.48 17.36
N LEU A 202 9.07 1.01 16.15
CA LEU A 202 10.07 2.05 15.95
C LEU A 202 9.68 3.34 16.68
N ALA A 203 8.41 3.72 16.66
CA ALA A 203 7.92 4.91 17.35
C ALA A 203 8.12 4.79 18.87
N ALA A 204 7.83 3.64 19.45
CA ALA A 204 8.08 3.37 20.86
C ALA A 204 9.57 3.48 21.20
N ALA A 205 10.45 2.90 20.37
CA ALA A 205 11.90 3.02 20.56
C ALA A 205 12.40 4.48 20.48
N GLY A 206 11.85 5.26 19.54
CA GLY A 206 12.12 6.69 19.42
C GLY A 206 11.67 7.48 20.65
N LEU A 207 10.44 7.23 21.10
CA LEU A 207 9.86 7.88 22.28
C LEU A 207 10.65 7.57 23.55
N VAL A 208 10.97 6.30 23.82
CA VAL A 208 11.77 5.89 24.98
C VAL A 208 13.14 6.57 24.97
N THR A 209 13.78 6.66 23.80
CA THR A 209 15.08 7.33 23.67
C THR A 209 14.99 8.82 23.94
N ALA A 210 13.97 9.50 23.40
CA ALA A 210 13.74 10.93 23.62
C ALA A 210 13.50 11.22 25.11
N VAL A 211 12.59 10.48 25.75
CA VAL A 211 12.28 10.64 27.18
C VAL A 211 13.52 10.39 28.05
N THR A 212 14.31 9.36 27.74
CA THR A 212 15.54 9.05 28.49
C THR A 212 16.58 10.17 28.35
N ALA A 213 16.73 10.73 27.15
CA ALA A 213 17.66 11.84 26.91
C ALA A 213 17.23 13.12 27.66
N ILE A 214 15.93 13.43 27.66
CA ILE A 214 15.37 14.57 28.40
C ILE A 214 15.62 14.40 29.90
N ARG A 215 15.31 13.22 30.47
CA ARG A 215 15.54 12.94 31.90
C ARG A 215 17.00 13.10 32.30
N ARG A 216 17.94 12.60 31.50
CA ARG A 216 19.39 12.75 31.76
C ARG A 216 19.83 14.21 31.76
N ARG A 217 19.32 15.03 30.83
CA ARG A 217 19.62 16.46 30.77
C ARG A 217 19.09 17.20 32.00
N LEU A 218 17.85 16.91 32.42
CA LEU A 218 17.25 17.53 33.60
C LEU A 218 18.03 17.21 34.88
N VAL A 219 18.48 15.96 35.04
CA VAL A 219 19.33 15.55 36.17
C VAL A 219 20.69 16.26 36.14
N ALA A 220 21.33 16.37 34.96
CA ALA A 220 22.61 17.06 34.84
C ALA A 220 22.52 18.57 35.16
N VAL A 221 21.44 19.22 34.74
CA VAL A 221 21.17 20.64 35.07
C VAL A 221 20.96 20.80 36.57
N ALA A 222 20.19 19.93 37.22
CA ALA A 222 19.95 19.99 38.66
C ALA A 222 21.20 19.69 39.51
N ALA A 223 22.16 18.94 38.97
CA ALA A 223 23.40 18.57 39.65
C ALA A 223 24.57 19.55 39.42
N SER A 224 24.39 20.60 38.61
CA SER A 224 25.42 21.61 38.38
C SER A 224 25.41 22.61 39.55
N PRO A 225 26.48 22.71 40.37
CA PRO A 225 26.55 23.70 41.43
C PRO A 225 26.60 25.10 40.81
N GLY A 226 25.74 26.00 41.31
CA GLY A 226 25.72 27.42 40.93
C GLY A 226 26.94 28.18 41.41
#